data_AF-A0A843CAI9-F1
#
_entry.id   AF-A0A843CAI9-F1
#
_cell.length_a   1.000
_cell.length_b   1.000
_cell.length_c   1.000
_cell.angle_alpha   90.00
_cell.angle_beta   90.00
_cell.angle_gamma   90.00
#
_symmetry.space_group_name_H-M   'P 1'
#
loop_
_entity.id
_entity.type
_entity.pdbx_description
1 polymer ?
#
loop_
_entity_poly.entity_id
_entity_poly.type
_entity_poly.pdbx_seq_one_letter_code
_entity_poly.pdbx_strand_id
1 'polypeptide(L)'
;MKKRNLVTVMTILLTVIVVNILFFPPPAAGSDELKRELLEELLSADIVEKPDLFADYDELYLAKTKTQAVLQGMQGREVTLVTKEWVDILLGIIDDFEMLADLSKSSVTSDHIEAIAIAERINSSITMLNQYDTAKENGLPMLAELALERFYRGEGEFFEMLSRNEQETRVKIEYEKTSSTSYKKGGVYTISDASRMEFESRRDEWVYKRDMERASDYITASRSHLASARSPPSGFFGAAFIEIIKAKDSFEQAQRLYEKHQDVELGNLKGIESEIEIVYQSLMFETLKVVAVYLLILSVLTIILWKDFERWDGDLDDTGLGEELIG
;
A
#
# COMPACT_ATOMS: atom_id res chain seq x y z
N MET A 1 -18.56 65.58 56.34
CA MET A 1 -17.62 64.55 55.82
C MET A 1 -18.19 63.12 55.69
N LYS A 2 -19.51 62.87 55.71
CA LYS A 2 -20.07 61.49 55.63
C LYS A 2 -20.44 60.99 54.22
N LYS A 3 -20.72 61.87 53.24
CA LYS A 3 -21.19 61.46 51.90
C LYS A 3 -20.08 60.96 50.96
N ARG A 4 -18.85 61.48 51.05
CA ARG A 4 -17.73 61.06 50.18
C ARG A 4 -17.27 59.62 50.45
N ASN A 5 -17.28 59.18 51.71
CA ASN A 5 -16.90 57.80 52.06
C ASN A 5 -17.92 56.78 51.55
N LEU A 6 -19.21 57.13 51.53
CA LEU A 6 -20.26 56.22 51.04
C LEU A 6 -20.12 55.96 49.52
N VAL A 7 -19.85 57.01 48.73
CA VAL A 7 -19.69 56.90 47.28
C VAL A 7 -18.48 56.06 46.92
N THR A 8 -17.36 56.24 47.64
CA THR A 8 -16.11 55.51 47.42
C THR A 8 -16.26 54.02 47.77
N VAL A 9 -16.96 53.71 48.86
CA VAL A 9 -17.25 52.31 49.25
C VAL A 9 -18.19 51.64 48.25
N MET A 10 -19.23 52.35 47.76
CA MET A 10 -20.12 51.82 46.73
C MET A 10 -19.39 51.55 45.42
N THR A 11 -18.48 52.43 45.00
CA THR A 11 -17.72 52.24 43.76
C THR A 11 -16.81 51.02 43.86
N ILE A 12 -16.10 50.85 44.98
CA ILE A 12 -15.25 49.68 45.23
C ILE A 12 -16.07 48.39 45.19
N LEU A 13 -17.22 48.35 45.88
CA LEU A 13 -18.10 47.19 45.90
C LEU A 13 -18.62 46.84 44.50
N LEU A 14 -19.01 47.84 43.72
CA LEU A 14 -19.49 47.64 42.35
C LEU A 14 -18.37 47.10 41.44
N THR A 15 -17.14 47.63 41.55
CA THR A 15 -15.99 47.08 40.82
C THR A 15 -15.66 45.65 41.23
N VAL A 16 -15.76 45.30 42.52
CA VAL A 16 -15.53 43.91 42.96
C VAL A 16 -16.58 42.95 42.40
N ILE A 17 -17.84 43.38 42.34
CA ILE A 17 -18.94 42.59 41.74
C ILE A 17 -18.72 42.44 40.24
N VAL A 18 -18.41 43.53 39.53
CA VAL A 18 -18.18 43.51 38.07
C VAL A 18 -16.94 42.68 37.72
N VAL A 19 -15.85 42.79 38.48
CA VAL A 19 -14.65 41.97 38.31
C VAL A 19 -14.95 40.50 38.63
N ASN A 20 -15.74 40.18 39.66
CA ASN A 20 -16.14 38.79 39.90
C ASN A 20 -17.02 38.24 38.77
N ILE A 21 -17.96 39.00 38.23
CA ILE A 21 -18.84 38.53 37.15
C ILE A 21 -18.07 38.37 35.82
N LEU A 22 -17.11 39.25 35.53
CA LEU A 22 -16.32 39.23 34.30
C LEU A 22 -15.20 38.18 34.32
N PHE A 23 -14.59 37.93 35.49
CA PHE A 23 -13.47 36.97 35.61
C PHE A 23 -13.90 35.60 36.15
N PHE A 24 -15.07 35.50 36.78
CA PHE A 24 -15.71 34.25 37.22
C PHE A 24 -17.16 34.23 36.73
N PRO A 25 -17.40 33.91 35.44
CA PRO A 25 -18.75 33.69 34.96
C PRO A 25 -19.42 32.65 35.88
N PRO A 26 -20.67 32.88 36.35
CA PRO A 26 -21.36 31.87 37.13
C PRO A 26 -21.40 30.57 36.31
N PRO A 27 -21.11 29.40 36.92
CA PRO A 27 -21.19 28.14 36.21
C PRO A 27 -22.56 28.05 35.54
N ALA A 28 -22.60 27.61 34.29
CA ALA A 28 -23.84 27.39 33.56
C ALA A 28 -24.80 26.63 34.48
N ALA A 29 -25.99 27.18 34.74
CA ALA A 29 -26.91 26.59 35.70
C ALA A 29 -27.32 25.20 35.16
N GLY A 30 -26.84 24.14 35.82
CA GLY A 30 -27.24 22.79 35.45
C GLY A 30 -28.74 22.57 35.68
N SER A 31 -29.31 21.56 35.03
CA SER A 31 -30.74 21.25 35.16
C SER A 31 -31.04 19.75 35.17
N ASP A 32 -32.10 19.39 35.90
CA ASP A 32 -32.66 18.02 35.86
C ASP A 32 -33.22 17.68 34.46
N GLU A 33 -33.63 18.70 33.69
CA GLU A 33 -34.10 18.52 32.31
C GLU A 33 -32.98 18.02 31.41
N LEU A 34 -31.81 18.68 31.43
CA LEU A 34 -30.63 18.25 30.67
C LEU A 34 -30.16 16.86 31.11
N LYS A 35 -30.20 16.56 32.41
CA LYS A 35 -29.90 15.22 32.92
C LYS A 35 -30.83 14.16 32.32
N ARG A 36 -32.14 14.45 32.24
CA ARG A 36 -33.11 13.54 31.63
C ARG A 36 -32.84 13.35 30.15
N GLU A 37 -32.62 14.43 29.41
CA GLU A 37 -32.28 14.41 27.98
C GLU A 37 -31.07 13.50 27.70
N LEU A 38 -29.95 13.71 28.40
CA LEU A 38 -28.74 12.90 28.21
C LEU A 38 -28.94 11.42 28.57
N LEU A 39 -29.73 11.13 29.61
CA LEU A 39 -30.05 9.75 29.98
C LEU A 39 -30.94 9.08 28.94
N GLU A 40 -31.90 9.80 28.35
CA GLU A 40 -32.74 9.30 27.26
C GLU A 40 -31.91 9.02 26.00
N GLU A 41 -31.00 9.93 25.61
CA GLU A 41 -30.08 9.73 24.48
C GLU A 41 -29.20 8.47 24.67
N LEU A 42 -28.64 8.28 25.87
CA LEU A 42 -27.88 7.06 26.20
C LEU A 42 -28.76 5.82 26.19
N LEU A 43 -30.03 5.91 26.58
CA LEU A 43 -30.96 4.77 26.53
C LEU A 43 -31.38 4.43 25.11
N SER A 44 -31.40 5.39 24.19
CA SER A 44 -31.57 5.10 22.76
C SER A 44 -30.37 4.33 22.21
N ALA A 45 -29.15 4.73 22.54
CA ALA A 45 -27.93 4.01 22.14
C ALA A 45 -27.71 2.67 22.91
N ASP A 46 -28.72 1.81 23.01
CA ASP A 46 -28.71 0.59 23.83
C ASP A 46 -28.50 -0.73 23.09
N ILE A 47 -28.23 -1.78 23.86
CA ILE A 47 -28.04 -3.16 23.38
C ILE A 47 -29.16 -3.62 22.45
N VAL A 48 -30.37 -3.07 22.58
CA VAL A 48 -31.49 -3.39 21.69
C VAL A 48 -31.29 -2.82 20.29
N GLU A 49 -30.67 -1.64 20.17
CA GLU A 49 -30.41 -0.99 18.87
C GLU A 49 -29.08 -1.46 18.27
N LYS A 50 -28.06 -1.75 19.09
CA LYS A 50 -26.70 -2.12 18.65
C LYS A 50 -26.18 -3.43 19.29
N PRO A 51 -26.88 -4.56 19.15
CA PRO A 51 -26.53 -5.80 19.85
C PRO A 51 -25.18 -6.37 19.43
N ASP A 52 -24.87 -6.34 18.13
CA ASP A 52 -23.64 -6.92 17.60
C ASP A 52 -22.41 -6.10 18.01
N LEU A 53 -22.52 -4.76 17.97
CA LEU A 53 -21.42 -3.86 18.38
C LEU A 53 -20.99 -4.13 19.83
N PHE A 54 -21.95 -4.19 20.75
CA PHE A 54 -21.64 -4.37 22.17
C PHE A 54 -21.28 -5.82 22.54
N ALA A 55 -21.60 -6.79 21.69
CA ALA A 55 -21.09 -8.15 21.81
C ALA A 55 -19.62 -8.23 21.41
N ASP A 56 -19.24 -7.53 20.34
CA ASP A 56 -17.87 -7.52 19.81
C ASP A 56 -16.94 -6.58 20.58
N TYR A 57 -17.49 -5.51 21.18
CA TYR A 57 -16.77 -4.48 21.93
C TYR A 57 -17.48 -4.18 23.26
N ASP A 58 -17.35 -5.09 24.22
CA ASP A 58 -17.97 -5.00 25.55
C ASP A 58 -17.43 -3.81 26.37
N GLU A 59 -16.24 -3.32 26.04
CA GLU A 59 -15.66 -2.12 26.65
C GLU A 59 -16.50 -0.87 26.36
N LEU A 60 -17.10 -0.76 25.17
CA LEU A 60 -17.98 0.35 24.81
C LEU A 60 -19.30 0.28 25.56
N TYR A 61 -19.86 -0.92 25.72
CA TYR A 61 -21.04 -1.13 26.55
C TYR A 61 -20.78 -0.74 28.01
N LEU A 62 -19.61 -1.10 28.53
CA LEU A 62 -19.19 -0.72 29.87
C LEU A 62 -19.00 0.80 30.00
N ALA A 63 -18.42 1.46 28.99
CA ALA A 63 -18.25 2.93 28.96
C ALA A 63 -19.61 3.65 28.99
N LYS A 64 -20.55 3.18 28.17
CA LYS A 64 -21.93 3.66 28.15
C LYS A 64 -22.61 3.48 29.50
N THR A 65 -22.57 2.27 30.07
CA THR A 65 -23.22 1.96 31.34
C THR A 65 -22.63 2.77 32.50
N LYS A 66 -21.30 2.96 32.52
CA LYS A 66 -20.64 3.85 33.49
C LYS A 66 -21.08 5.30 33.34
N THR A 67 -21.22 5.78 32.11
CA THR A 67 -21.73 7.14 31.85
C THR A 67 -23.13 7.33 32.41
N GLN A 68 -24.03 6.36 32.18
CA GLN A 68 -25.37 6.38 32.77
C GLN A 68 -25.32 6.40 34.31
N ALA A 69 -24.47 5.57 34.92
CA ALA A 69 -24.32 5.53 36.37
C ALA A 69 -23.79 6.86 36.95
N VAL A 70 -22.82 7.50 36.29
CA VAL A 70 -22.28 8.82 36.66
C VAL A 70 -23.39 9.87 36.60
N LEU A 71 -24.11 9.96 35.48
CA LEU A 71 -25.20 10.91 35.32
C LEU A 71 -26.31 10.69 36.35
N GLN A 72 -26.69 9.43 36.61
CA GLN A 72 -27.69 9.10 37.63
C GLN A 72 -27.25 9.56 39.03
N GLY A 73 -25.95 9.46 39.36
CA GLY A 73 -25.39 9.90 40.63
C GLY A 73 -25.26 11.43 40.79
N MET A 74 -25.18 12.19 39.69
CA MET A 74 -25.08 13.66 39.72
C MET A 74 -26.41 14.32 40.10
N GLN A 75 -26.38 15.44 40.81
CA GLN A 75 -27.56 16.29 40.98
C GLN A 75 -27.84 17.07 39.69
N GLY A 76 -29.10 17.38 39.35
CA GLY A 76 -29.40 18.10 38.10
C GLY A 76 -28.63 19.42 37.96
N ARG A 77 -28.45 20.16 39.06
CA ARG A 77 -27.65 21.40 39.09
C ARG A 77 -26.17 21.21 38.71
N GLU A 78 -25.64 19.99 38.81
CA GLU A 78 -24.26 19.63 38.46
C GLU A 78 -24.14 19.20 36.99
N VAL A 79 -25.27 18.85 36.35
CA VAL A 79 -25.31 18.48 34.93
C VAL A 79 -25.41 19.74 34.09
N THR A 80 -24.29 20.12 33.47
CA THR A 80 -24.13 21.37 32.72
C THR A 80 -23.85 21.10 31.24
N LEU A 81 -23.65 22.14 30.44
CA LEU A 81 -23.22 22.00 29.04
C LEU A 81 -21.90 21.25 28.91
N VAL A 82 -20.98 21.40 29.87
CA VAL A 82 -19.73 20.62 29.89
C VAL A 82 -20.03 19.13 30.04
N THR A 83 -21.07 18.78 30.80
CA THR A 83 -21.52 17.39 30.92
C THR A 83 -22.05 16.86 29.60
N LYS A 84 -22.85 17.67 28.90
CA LYS A 84 -23.35 17.33 27.56
C LYS A 84 -22.20 17.12 26.58
N GLU A 85 -21.23 18.03 26.53
CA GLU A 85 -20.09 17.95 25.60
C GLU A 85 -19.35 16.60 25.67
N TRP A 86 -19.00 16.13 26.87
CA TRP A 86 -18.28 14.86 26.97
C TRP A 86 -19.17 13.62 26.75
N VAL A 87 -20.46 13.71 27.07
CA VAL A 87 -21.44 12.64 26.75
C VAL A 87 -21.63 12.55 25.23
N ASP A 88 -21.77 13.69 24.54
CA ASP A 88 -21.90 13.77 23.08
C ASP A 88 -20.66 13.18 22.39
N ILE A 89 -19.46 13.47 22.91
CA ILE A 89 -18.21 12.86 22.41
C ILE A 89 -18.25 11.33 22.55
N LEU A 90 -18.70 10.80 23.69
CA LEU A 90 -18.80 9.36 23.89
C LEU A 90 -19.82 8.72 22.94
N LEU A 91 -20.99 9.33 22.77
CA LEU A 91 -22.01 8.85 21.83
C LEU A 91 -21.47 8.86 20.40
N GLY A 92 -20.78 9.92 20.00
CA GLY A 92 -20.12 9.99 18.69
C GLY A 92 -19.04 8.91 18.51
N ILE A 93 -18.29 8.57 19.56
CA ILE A 93 -17.35 7.43 19.54
C ILE A 93 -18.09 6.12 19.29
N ILE A 94 -19.23 5.89 19.97
CA ILE A 94 -20.03 4.67 19.80
C ILE A 94 -20.61 4.57 18.38
N ASP A 95 -21.09 5.67 17.81
CA ASP A 95 -21.60 5.72 16.43
C ASP A 95 -20.49 5.49 15.39
N ASP A 96 -19.32 6.11 15.58
CA ASP A 96 -18.17 5.87 14.70
C ASP A 96 -17.68 4.40 14.79
N PHE A 97 -17.76 3.79 15.98
CA PHE A 97 -17.44 2.38 16.17
C PHE A 97 -18.40 1.42 15.47
N GLU A 98 -19.68 1.76 15.42
CA GLU A 98 -20.65 1.00 14.63
C GLU A 98 -20.28 1.01 13.16
N MET A 99 -19.98 2.20 12.63
CA MET A 99 -19.60 2.37 11.23
C MET A 99 -18.32 1.59 10.87
N LEU A 100 -17.27 1.68 11.69
CA LEU A 100 -16.04 0.93 11.41
C LEU A 100 -16.23 -0.58 11.59
N ALA A 101 -17.02 -1.02 12.57
CA ALA A 101 -17.28 -2.44 12.78
C ALA A 101 -18.02 -3.06 11.59
N ASP A 102 -18.95 -2.33 11.00
CA ASP A 102 -19.66 -2.78 9.80
C ASP A 102 -18.77 -2.85 8.57
N LEU A 103 -17.89 -1.86 8.36
CA LEU A 103 -16.90 -1.90 7.28
C LEU A 103 -15.93 -3.08 7.44
N SER A 104 -15.55 -3.41 8.67
CA SER A 104 -14.57 -4.46 8.99
C SER A 104 -15.12 -5.89 8.84
N LYS A 105 -16.43 -6.04 8.61
CA LYS A 105 -17.05 -7.33 8.24
C LYS A 105 -16.90 -7.63 6.76
N SER A 106 -16.52 -6.64 5.94
CA SER A 106 -16.32 -6.80 4.51
C SER A 106 -15.13 -7.72 4.22
N SER A 107 -15.06 -8.27 3.01
CA SER A 107 -13.86 -8.93 2.51
C SER A 107 -13.01 -8.01 1.62
N VAL A 108 -13.46 -6.75 1.45
CA VAL A 108 -12.86 -5.79 0.52
C VAL A 108 -11.85 -4.92 1.26
N THR A 109 -10.61 -4.90 0.77
CA THR A 109 -9.49 -4.16 1.38
C THR A 109 -9.77 -2.67 1.56
N SER A 110 -10.47 -2.01 0.63
CA SER A 110 -10.79 -0.58 0.73
C SER A 110 -11.63 -0.24 1.96
N ASP A 111 -12.54 -1.14 2.33
CA ASP A 111 -13.47 -0.93 3.44
C ASP A 111 -12.70 -1.00 4.77
N HIS A 112 -11.73 -1.91 4.88
CA HIS A 112 -10.82 -1.99 6.03
C HIS A 112 -9.91 -0.76 6.14
N ILE A 113 -9.41 -0.23 5.02
CA ILE A 113 -8.64 1.02 5.02
C ILE A 113 -9.50 2.20 5.49
N GLU A 114 -10.78 2.24 5.08
CA GLU A 114 -11.73 3.24 5.57
C GLU A 114 -12.04 3.05 7.07
N ALA A 115 -12.21 1.82 7.54
CA ALA A 115 -12.39 1.50 8.95
C ALA A 115 -11.19 1.98 9.80
N ILE A 116 -9.96 1.76 9.34
CA ILE A 116 -8.75 2.28 10.00
C ILE A 116 -8.77 3.82 10.04
N ALA A 117 -9.20 4.49 8.97
CA ALA A 117 -9.30 5.95 8.96
C ALA A 117 -10.34 6.49 9.97
N ILE A 118 -11.47 5.78 10.15
CA ILE A 118 -12.46 6.09 11.18
C ILE A 118 -11.84 5.88 12.57
N ALA A 119 -11.10 4.80 12.78
CA ALA A 119 -10.41 4.54 14.06
C ALA A 119 -9.43 5.66 14.45
N GLU A 120 -8.73 6.29 13.50
CA GLU A 120 -7.91 7.48 13.79
C GLU A 120 -8.74 8.69 14.25
N ARG A 121 -9.94 8.87 13.68
CA ARG A 121 -10.87 9.91 14.12
C ARG A 121 -11.35 9.63 15.54
N ILE A 122 -11.72 8.38 15.84
CA ILE A 122 -12.09 7.96 17.21
C ILE A 122 -10.95 8.22 18.18
N ASN A 123 -9.71 7.90 17.83
CA ASN A 123 -8.55 8.17 18.68
C ASN A 123 -8.42 9.67 19.03
N SER A 124 -8.75 10.55 18.07
CA SER A 124 -8.81 11.99 18.31
C SER A 124 -9.96 12.36 19.27
N SER A 125 -11.14 11.76 19.10
CA SER A 125 -12.29 11.93 20.00
C SER A 125 -12.00 11.44 21.43
N ILE A 126 -11.28 10.31 21.57
CA ILE A 126 -10.83 9.80 22.88
C ILE A 126 -9.87 10.79 23.54
N THR A 127 -8.96 11.38 22.76
CA THR A 127 -8.04 12.41 23.26
C THR A 127 -8.81 13.63 23.78
N MET A 128 -9.88 14.04 23.10
CA MET A 128 -10.77 15.11 23.57
C MET A 128 -11.54 14.69 24.83
N LEU A 129 -12.10 13.49 24.86
CA LEU A 129 -12.82 12.94 26.02
C LEU A 129 -11.92 12.92 27.28
N ASN A 130 -10.64 12.63 27.10
CA ASN A 130 -9.65 12.60 28.18
C ASN A 130 -9.32 13.97 28.79
N GLN A 131 -9.79 15.08 28.18
CA GLN A 131 -9.64 16.43 28.73
C GLN A 131 -10.70 16.76 29.79
N TYR A 132 -11.76 15.96 29.89
CA TYR A 132 -12.82 16.15 30.87
C TYR A 132 -12.54 15.31 32.12
N ASP A 133 -12.32 15.96 33.27
CA ASP A 133 -11.96 15.29 34.52
C ASP A 133 -12.98 14.22 34.92
N THR A 134 -14.28 14.51 34.83
CA THR A 134 -15.34 13.53 35.13
C THR A 134 -15.24 12.29 34.24
N ALA A 135 -15.02 12.45 32.93
CA ALA A 135 -14.91 11.32 32.02
C ALA A 135 -13.65 10.49 32.28
N LYS A 136 -12.53 11.18 32.53
CA LYS A 136 -11.23 10.59 32.82
C LYS A 136 -11.22 9.81 34.13
N GLU A 137 -11.72 10.40 35.22
CA GLU A 137 -11.78 9.76 36.55
C GLU A 137 -12.65 8.50 36.55
N ASN A 138 -13.66 8.46 35.68
CA ASN A 138 -14.54 7.30 35.52
C ASN A 138 -14.01 6.25 34.53
N GLY A 139 -12.87 6.51 33.89
CA GLY A 139 -12.18 5.61 32.98
C GLY A 139 -12.82 5.49 31.60
N LEU A 140 -13.65 6.45 31.18
CA LEU A 140 -14.34 6.38 29.89
C LEU A 140 -13.39 6.41 28.68
N PRO A 141 -12.37 7.31 28.62
CA PRO A 141 -11.39 7.29 27.53
C PRO A 141 -10.64 5.96 27.45
N MET A 142 -10.25 5.40 28.59
CA MET A 142 -9.51 4.13 28.67
C MET A 142 -10.34 2.97 28.10
N LEU A 143 -11.64 2.92 28.36
CA LEU A 143 -12.51 1.87 27.82
C LEU A 143 -12.64 1.97 26.29
N ALA A 144 -12.80 3.19 25.77
CA ALA A 144 -12.82 3.41 24.33
C ALA A 144 -11.46 3.10 23.67
N GLU A 145 -10.35 3.38 24.36
CA GLU A 145 -8.99 3.04 23.90
C GLU A 145 -8.80 1.52 23.84
N LEU A 146 -9.27 0.78 24.85
CA LEU A 146 -9.22 -0.70 24.84
C LEU A 146 -10.03 -1.31 23.69
N ALA A 147 -11.22 -0.77 23.41
CA ALA A 147 -12.01 -1.17 22.24
C ALA A 147 -11.24 -0.92 20.92
N LEU A 148 -10.56 0.23 20.81
CA LEU A 148 -9.75 0.55 19.62
C LEU A 148 -8.55 -0.38 19.49
N GLU A 149 -7.84 -0.67 20.58
CA GLU A 149 -6.75 -1.64 20.56
C GLU A 149 -7.24 -2.99 20.03
N ARG A 150 -8.41 -3.46 20.50
CA ARG A 150 -9.00 -4.71 20.04
C ARG A 150 -9.33 -4.68 18.54
N PHE A 151 -9.91 -3.58 18.06
CA PHE A 151 -10.16 -3.37 16.64
C PHE A 151 -8.86 -3.47 15.83
N TYR A 152 -7.82 -2.73 16.21
CA TYR A 152 -6.53 -2.75 15.51
C TYR A 152 -5.83 -4.11 15.52
N ARG A 153 -6.05 -4.95 16.55
CA ARG A 153 -5.58 -6.34 16.54
C ARG A 153 -6.25 -7.13 15.41
N GLY A 154 -7.58 -7.02 15.27
CA GLY A 154 -8.33 -7.65 14.19
C GLY A 154 -7.87 -7.20 12.81
N GLU A 155 -7.66 -5.91 12.62
CA GLU A 155 -7.12 -5.37 11.36
C GLU A 155 -5.70 -5.86 11.08
N GLY A 156 -4.86 -5.95 12.11
CA GLY A 156 -3.52 -6.54 12.00
C GLY A 156 -3.57 -7.98 11.46
N GLU A 157 -4.46 -8.80 12.01
CA GLU A 157 -4.68 -10.19 11.59
C GLU A 157 -5.24 -10.29 10.16
N PHE A 158 -6.20 -9.42 9.81
CA PHE A 158 -6.78 -9.37 8.48
C PHE A 158 -5.73 -9.06 7.41
N PHE A 159 -4.96 -7.98 7.57
CA PHE A 159 -3.93 -7.60 6.61
C PHE A 159 -2.75 -8.59 6.59
N GLU A 160 -2.43 -9.22 7.72
CA GLU A 160 -1.46 -10.32 7.74
C GLU A 160 -1.97 -11.48 6.86
N MET A 161 -3.23 -11.87 6.99
CA MET A 161 -3.82 -12.93 6.18
C MET A 161 -3.82 -12.57 4.69
N LEU A 162 -4.14 -11.33 4.33
CA LEU A 162 -4.06 -10.86 2.96
C LEU A 162 -2.63 -10.95 2.41
N SER A 163 -1.64 -10.48 3.18
CA SER A 163 -0.23 -10.51 2.76
C SER A 163 0.29 -11.93 2.47
N ARG A 164 -0.18 -12.93 3.22
CA ARG A 164 0.22 -14.34 3.04
C ARG A 164 -0.32 -14.96 1.77
N ASN A 165 -1.44 -14.45 1.26
CA ASN A 165 -2.10 -14.97 0.06
C ASN A 165 -1.82 -14.12 -1.19
N GLU A 166 -1.34 -12.88 -1.01
CA GLU A 166 -1.00 -11.97 -2.09
C GLU A 166 0.21 -12.46 -2.90
N GLN A 167 0.09 -12.35 -4.22
CA GLN A 167 1.11 -12.78 -5.17
C GLN A 167 1.90 -11.59 -5.73
N GLU A 168 1.26 -10.42 -5.90
CA GLU A 168 1.96 -9.20 -6.30
C GLU A 168 2.82 -8.72 -5.14
N THR A 169 4.15 -8.77 -5.30
CA THR A 169 5.08 -8.48 -4.20
C THR A 169 4.90 -7.07 -3.64
N ARG A 170 4.58 -6.09 -4.49
CA ARG A 170 4.35 -4.70 -4.08
C ARG A 170 3.14 -4.56 -3.16
N VAL A 171 2.02 -5.18 -3.53
CA VAL A 171 0.78 -5.17 -2.73
C VAL A 171 0.98 -5.96 -1.44
N LYS A 172 1.69 -7.10 -1.50
CA LYS A 172 2.07 -7.86 -0.30
C LYS A 172 2.83 -7.01 0.71
N ILE A 173 3.83 -6.24 0.26
CA ILE A 173 4.60 -5.32 1.12
C ILE A 173 3.68 -4.27 1.75
N GLU A 174 2.70 -3.73 1.01
CA GLU A 174 1.73 -2.76 1.54
C GLU A 174 0.88 -3.38 2.65
N TYR A 175 0.36 -4.60 2.45
CA TYR A 175 -0.40 -5.31 3.49
C TYR A 175 0.44 -5.62 4.73
N GLU A 176 1.70 -6.02 4.59
CA GLU A 176 2.60 -6.23 5.74
C GLU A 176 2.85 -4.93 6.53
N LYS A 177 2.98 -3.79 5.83
CA LYS A 177 3.13 -2.47 6.48
C LYS A 177 1.88 -2.07 7.24
N THR A 178 0.71 -2.26 6.64
CA THR A 178 -0.57 -1.97 7.28
C THR A 178 -0.77 -2.87 8.48
N SER A 179 -0.56 -4.19 8.33
CA SER A 179 -0.63 -5.16 9.43
C SER A 179 0.31 -4.79 10.58
N SER A 180 1.58 -4.47 10.29
CA SER A 180 2.53 -4.02 11.31
C SER A 180 2.05 -2.77 12.05
N THR A 181 1.52 -1.79 11.32
CA THR A 181 1.02 -0.54 11.89
C THR A 181 -0.20 -0.77 12.77
N SER A 182 -1.16 -1.58 12.30
CA SER A 182 -2.34 -1.97 13.08
C SER A 182 -1.93 -2.72 14.34
N TYR A 183 -1.03 -3.71 14.26
CA TYR A 183 -0.53 -4.40 15.45
C TYR A 183 0.21 -3.49 16.44
N LYS A 184 0.90 -2.44 15.99
CA LYS A 184 1.50 -1.44 16.91
C LYS A 184 0.44 -0.67 17.68
N LYS A 185 -0.70 -0.39 17.03
CA LYS A 185 -1.86 0.28 17.65
C LYS A 185 -2.74 -0.69 18.45
N GLY A 186 -2.61 -1.99 18.22
CA GLY A 186 -3.27 -3.05 19.00
C GLY A 186 -2.75 -3.23 20.43
N GLY A 187 -1.85 -2.38 20.90
CA GLY A 187 -1.35 -2.40 22.28
C GLY A 187 -0.25 -3.43 22.53
N VAL A 188 0.03 -3.68 23.82
CA VAL A 188 1.23 -4.41 24.27
C VAL A 188 1.26 -5.87 23.79
N TYR A 189 0.10 -6.50 23.64
CA TYR A 189 0.00 -7.92 23.30
C TYR A 189 0.43 -8.25 21.87
N THR A 190 0.46 -7.26 20.97
CA THR A 190 0.77 -7.45 19.55
C THR A 190 2.10 -6.83 19.11
N ILE A 191 2.93 -6.37 20.06
CA ILE A 191 4.26 -5.79 19.76
C ILE A 191 5.17 -6.78 19.02
N SER A 192 5.11 -8.06 19.39
CA SER A 192 5.89 -9.11 18.74
C SER A 192 5.46 -9.28 17.27
N ASP A 193 4.16 -9.36 17.01
CA ASP A 193 3.62 -9.49 15.66
C ASP A 193 3.88 -8.24 14.81
N ALA A 194 3.71 -7.06 15.38
CA ALA A 194 4.11 -5.80 14.76
C ALA A 194 5.57 -5.80 14.29
N SER A 195 6.49 -6.27 15.16
CA SER A 195 7.91 -6.32 14.87
C SER A 195 8.25 -7.36 13.81
N ARG A 196 7.57 -8.51 13.84
CA ARG A 196 7.69 -9.56 12.83
C ARG A 196 7.23 -9.06 11.47
N MET A 197 6.03 -8.46 11.38
CA MET A 197 5.49 -7.89 10.15
C MET A 197 6.36 -6.75 9.61
N GLU A 198 6.91 -5.91 10.48
CA GLU A 198 7.86 -4.86 10.06
C GLU A 198 9.14 -5.44 9.45
N PHE A 199 9.67 -6.52 10.04
CA PHE A 199 10.84 -7.20 9.53
C PHE A 199 10.57 -7.87 8.17
N GLU A 200 9.46 -8.59 8.06
CA GLU A 200 9.04 -9.25 6.81
C GLU A 200 8.86 -8.22 5.69
N SER A 201 8.14 -7.12 5.96
CA SER A 201 7.98 -6.02 5.03
C SER A 201 9.30 -5.42 4.56
N ARG A 202 10.23 -5.14 5.48
CA ARG A 202 11.54 -4.57 5.11
C ARG A 202 12.38 -5.53 4.29
N ARG A 203 12.35 -6.81 4.62
CA ARG A 203 13.08 -7.84 3.87
C ARG A 203 12.53 -7.95 2.45
N ASP A 204 11.23 -8.06 2.31
CA ASP A 204 10.57 -8.22 1.02
C ASP A 204 10.71 -6.94 0.17
N GLU A 205 10.60 -5.76 0.79
CA GLU A 205 10.89 -4.47 0.14
C GLU A 205 12.33 -4.35 -0.35
N TRP A 206 13.32 -4.78 0.44
CA TRP A 206 14.72 -4.77 0.03
C TRP A 206 14.98 -5.69 -1.17
N VAL A 207 14.42 -6.91 -1.13
CA VAL A 207 14.54 -7.87 -2.23
C VAL A 207 13.89 -7.32 -3.49
N TYR A 208 12.66 -6.81 -3.37
CA TYR A 208 11.92 -6.23 -4.49
C TYR A 208 12.66 -5.05 -5.11
N LYS A 209 13.11 -4.07 -4.31
CA LYS A 209 13.86 -2.91 -4.82
C LYS A 209 15.12 -3.32 -5.56
N ARG A 210 15.94 -4.19 -4.97
CA ARG A 210 17.16 -4.70 -5.61
C ARG A 210 16.85 -5.41 -6.92
N ASP A 211 15.80 -6.22 -6.96
CA ASP A 211 15.43 -6.98 -8.16
C ASP A 211 14.85 -6.05 -9.24
N MET A 212 14.07 -5.03 -8.87
CA MET A 212 13.57 -4.02 -9.83
C MET A 212 14.67 -3.09 -10.35
N GLU A 213 15.67 -2.74 -9.53
CA GLU A 213 16.88 -2.04 -9.98
C GLU A 213 17.61 -2.85 -11.06
N ARG A 214 17.81 -4.16 -10.82
CA ARG A 214 18.41 -5.06 -11.82
C ARG A 214 17.56 -5.19 -13.07
N ALA A 215 16.24 -5.30 -12.93
CA ALA A 215 15.33 -5.36 -14.07
C ALA A 215 15.46 -4.09 -14.93
N SER A 216 15.55 -2.92 -14.30
CA SER A 216 15.79 -1.64 -14.98
C SER A 216 17.13 -1.61 -15.73
N ASP A 217 18.20 -2.11 -15.11
CA ASP A 217 19.52 -2.24 -15.75
C ASP A 217 19.46 -3.14 -16.99
N TYR A 218 18.78 -4.28 -16.88
CA TYR A 218 18.56 -5.22 -17.98
C TYR A 218 17.72 -4.61 -19.13
N ILE A 219 16.67 -3.85 -18.82
CA ILE A 219 15.89 -3.11 -19.82
C ILE A 219 16.76 -2.06 -20.52
N THR A 220 17.61 -1.36 -19.77
CA THR A 220 18.54 -0.36 -20.33
C THR A 220 19.56 -1.02 -21.26
N ALA A 221 20.16 -2.14 -20.84
CA ALA A 221 21.08 -2.93 -21.66
C ALA A 221 20.38 -3.45 -22.92
N SER A 222 19.16 -3.98 -22.78
CA SER A 222 18.35 -4.46 -23.90
C SER A 222 18.12 -3.37 -24.95
N ARG A 223 17.72 -2.17 -24.52
CA ARG A 223 17.54 -1.01 -25.41
C ARG A 223 18.84 -0.59 -26.11
N SER A 224 19.96 -0.60 -25.39
CA SER A 224 21.28 -0.27 -25.96
C SER A 224 21.70 -1.28 -27.04
N HIS A 225 21.52 -2.57 -26.77
CA HIS A 225 21.81 -3.65 -27.72
C HIS A 225 20.86 -3.61 -28.94
N LEU A 226 19.57 -3.32 -28.73
CA LEU A 226 18.60 -3.13 -29.81
C LEU A 226 18.98 -1.95 -30.72
N ALA A 227 19.39 -0.83 -30.14
CA ALA A 227 19.87 0.32 -30.90
C ALA A 227 21.13 -0.02 -31.72
N SER A 228 22.06 -0.76 -31.11
CA SER A 228 23.28 -1.22 -31.78
C SER A 228 22.98 -2.22 -32.91
N ALA A 229 21.96 -3.07 -32.75
CA ALA A 229 21.50 -3.98 -33.80
C ALA A 229 20.85 -3.25 -34.98
N ARG A 230 20.13 -2.14 -34.73
CA ARG A 230 19.53 -1.29 -35.77
C ARG A 230 20.57 -0.49 -36.57
N SER A 231 21.71 -0.18 -35.97
CA SER A 231 22.76 0.64 -36.59
C SER A 231 24.14 0.11 -36.22
N PRO A 232 24.55 -1.06 -36.77
CA PRO A 232 25.79 -1.70 -36.39
C PRO A 232 27.01 -0.84 -36.77
N PRO A 233 28.01 -0.71 -35.87
CA PRO A 233 29.20 0.11 -36.12
C PRO A 233 30.14 -0.47 -37.20
N SER A 234 29.91 -1.71 -37.62
CA SER A 234 30.63 -2.36 -38.72
C SER A 234 29.61 -2.92 -39.72
N GLY A 235 29.90 -2.83 -41.02
CA GLY A 235 29.05 -3.41 -42.09
C GLY A 235 29.02 -4.95 -42.11
N PHE A 236 29.52 -5.60 -41.05
CA PHE A 236 29.49 -7.04 -40.91
C PHE A 236 28.16 -7.48 -40.28
N PHE A 237 27.32 -8.16 -41.07
CA PHE A 237 25.98 -8.61 -40.68
C PHE A 237 25.95 -9.44 -39.38
N GLY A 238 27.01 -10.20 -39.08
CA GLY A 238 27.09 -10.99 -37.84
C GLY A 238 27.13 -10.14 -36.57
N ALA A 239 27.63 -8.90 -36.62
CA ALA A 239 27.67 -8.01 -35.46
C ALA A 239 26.25 -7.58 -35.02
N ALA A 240 25.41 -7.17 -35.97
CA ALA A 240 24.02 -6.80 -35.69
C ALA A 240 23.21 -7.98 -35.13
N PHE A 241 23.45 -9.19 -35.66
CA PHE A 241 22.76 -10.39 -35.20
C PHE A 241 23.14 -10.79 -33.76
N ILE A 242 24.42 -10.63 -33.38
CA ILE A 242 24.85 -10.87 -32.00
C ILE A 242 24.23 -9.83 -31.05
N GLU A 243 24.16 -8.56 -31.45
CA GLU A 243 23.57 -7.50 -30.63
C GLU A 243 22.07 -7.72 -30.41
N ILE A 244 21.30 -8.14 -31.43
CA ILE A 244 19.87 -8.43 -31.20
C ILE A 244 19.64 -9.64 -30.29
N ILE A 245 20.52 -10.65 -30.32
CA ILE A 245 20.47 -11.78 -29.39
C ILE A 245 20.73 -11.30 -27.95
N LYS A 246 21.73 -10.44 -27.73
CA LYS A 246 21.99 -9.85 -26.40
C LYS A 246 20.84 -8.97 -25.92
N ALA A 247 20.20 -8.23 -26.84
CA ALA A 247 19.01 -7.43 -26.52
C ALA A 247 17.88 -8.31 -26.00
N LYS A 248 17.62 -9.43 -26.68
CA LYS A 248 16.62 -10.44 -26.30
C LYS A 248 16.95 -11.09 -24.95
N ASP A 249 18.19 -11.55 -24.76
CA ASP A 249 18.61 -12.18 -23.50
C ASP A 249 18.49 -11.22 -22.31
N SER A 250 18.91 -9.96 -22.47
CA SER A 250 18.74 -8.94 -21.42
C SER A 250 17.26 -8.67 -21.12
N PHE A 251 16.43 -8.59 -22.16
CA PHE A 251 14.98 -8.40 -21.97
C PHE A 251 14.34 -9.58 -21.21
N GLU A 252 14.67 -10.82 -21.57
CA GLU A 252 14.18 -12.01 -20.88
C GLU A 252 14.63 -12.05 -19.41
N GLN A 253 15.85 -11.59 -19.09
CA GLN A 253 16.31 -11.46 -17.71
C GLN A 253 15.49 -10.44 -16.91
N ALA A 254 15.15 -9.29 -17.50
CA ALA A 254 14.25 -8.33 -16.88
C ALA A 254 12.85 -8.91 -16.67
N GLN A 255 12.29 -9.52 -17.71
CA GLN A 255 10.96 -10.13 -17.70
C GLN A 255 10.82 -11.16 -16.58
N ARG A 256 11.80 -12.05 -16.40
CA ARG A 256 11.80 -13.03 -15.31
C ARG A 256 11.71 -12.40 -13.92
N LEU A 257 12.29 -11.20 -13.73
CA LEU A 257 12.20 -10.48 -12.45
C LEU A 257 10.81 -9.87 -12.24
N TYR A 258 10.21 -9.27 -13.26
CA TYR A 258 8.83 -8.80 -13.19
C TYR A 258 7.84 -9.95 -12.95
N GLU A 259 8.00 -11.08 -13.65
CA GLU A 259 7.19 -12.29 -13.47
C GLU A 259 7.35 -12.90 -12.08
N LYS A 260 8.59 -12.97 -11.56
CA LYS A 260 8.87 -13.43 -10.19
C LYS A 260 8.07 -12.63 -9.15
N HIS A 261 7.87 -11.35 -9.39
CA HIS A 261 7.15 -10.45 -8.48
C HIS A 261 5.67 -10.26 -8.81
N GLN A 262 5.17 -10.93 -9.87
CA GLN A 262 3.85 -10.71 -10.47
C GLN A 262 3.50 -9.24 -10.65
N ASP A 263 4.50 -8.44 -11.01
CA ASP A 263 4.37 -7.01 -11.03
C ASP A 263 3.56 -6.56 -12.25
N VAL A 264 2.53 -5.72 -12.00
CA VAL A 264 1.61 -5.22 -13.03
C VAL A 264 2.32 -4.44 -14.14
N GLU A 265 3.49 -3.86 -13.86
CA GLU A 265 4.29 -3.15 -14.86
C GLU A 265 4.89 -4.08 -15.93
N LEU A 266 4.84 -5.41 -15.75
CA LEU A 266 5.18 -6.38 -16.78
C LEU A 266 4.45 -6.09 -18.11
N GLY A 267 3.20 -5.64 -18.04
CA GLY A 267 2.40 -5.27 -19.21
C GLY A 267 3.02 -4.15 -20.06
N ASN A 268 3.81 -3.27 -19.43
CA ASN A 268 4.47 -2.15 -20.11
C ASN A 268 5.68 -2.60 -20.94
N LEU A 269 6.17 -3.83 -20.73
CA LEU A 269 7.34 -4.35 -21.42
C LEU A 269 7.03 -4.91 -22.83
N LYS A 270 5.76 -5.17 -23.15
CA LYS A 270 5.33 -5.72 -24.45
C LYS A 270 5.79 -4.90 -25.65
N GLY A 271 5.92 -3.57 -25.50
CA GLY A 271 6.43 -2.72 -26.56
C GLY A 271 7.86 -3.07 -26.95
N ILE A 272 8.74 -3.22 -25.94
CA ILE A 272 10.16 -3.55 -26.15
C ILE A 272 10.30 -4.95 -26.77
N GLU A 273 9.51 -5.92 -26.29
CA GLU A 273 9.47 -7.28 -26.85
C GLU A 273 9.16 -7.27 -28.34
N SER A 274 8.10 -6.55 -28.74
CA SER A 274 7.69 -6.44 -30.14
C SER A 274 8.77 -5.79 -31.01
N GLU A 275 9.46 -4.77 -30.48
CA GLU A 275 10.54 -4.11 -31.21
C GLU A 275 11.75 -5.04 -31.42
N ILE A 276 12.10 -5.85 -30.43
CA ILE A 276 13.16 -6.86 -30.54
C ILE A 276 12.79 -7.90 -31.59
N GLU A 277 11.54 -8.40 -31.57
CA GLU A 277 11.08 -9.41 -32.51
C GLU A 277 11.10 -8.90 -33.96
N ILE A 278 10.62 -7.68 -34.21
CA ILE A 278 10.64 -7.06 -35.54
C ILE A 278 12.07 -6.94 -36.07
N VAL A 279 12.99 -6.43 -35.24
CA VAL A 279 14.40 -6.25 -35.65
C VAL A 279 15.08 -7.61 -35.86
N TYR A 280 14.79 -8.59 -35.00
CA TYR A 280 15.31 -9.96 -35.14
C TYR A 280 14.87 -10.61 -36.45
N GLN A 281 13.58 -10.55 -36.78
CA GLN A 281 13.04 -11.13 -38.02
C GLN A 281 13.63 -10.43 -39.26
N SER A 282 13.76 -9.10 -39.22
CA SER A 282 14.39 -8.33 -40.30
C SER A 282 15.84 -8.77 -40.53
N LEU A 283 16.64 -8.84 -39.47
CA LEU A 283 18.05 -9.26 -39.55
C LEU A 283 18.19 -10.72 -40.02
N MET A 284 17.30 -11.60 -39.57
CA MET A 284 17.27 -12.99 -40.03
C MET A 284 17.02 -13.08 -41.54
N PHE A 285 16.07 -12.30 -42.06
CA PHE A 285 15.75 -12.28 -43.48
C PHE A 285 16.89 -11.70 -44.32
N GLU A 286 17.53 -10.63 -43.87
CA GLU A 286 18.73 -10.06 -44.51
C GLU A 286 19.89 -11.06 -44.52
N THR A 287 20.12 -11.75 -43.40
CA THR A 287 21.17 -12.77 -43.30
C THR A 287 20.91 -13.92 -44.27
N LEU A 288 19.67 -14.39 -44.35
CA LEU A 288 19.28 -15.49 -45.22
C LEU A 288 19.46 -15.13 -46.71
N LYS A 289 19.17 -13.88 -47.10
CA LYS A 289 19.48 -13.37 -48.45
C LYS A 289 20.96 -13.38 -48.75
N VAL A 290 21.79 -12.88 -47.83
CA VAL A 290 23.24 -12.83 -48.01
C VAL A 290 23.83 -14.24 -48.14
N VAL A 291 23.40 -15.17 -47.28
CA VAL A 291 23.80 -16.58 -47.35
C VAL A 291 23.36 -17.22 -48.67
N ALA A 292 22.15 -16.96 -49.14
CA ALA A 292 21.67 -17.47 -50.42
C ALA A 292 22.53 -16.96 -51.61
N VAL A 293 22.95 -15.69 -51.59
CA VAL A 293 23.87 -15.13 -52.59
C VAL A 293 25.23 -15.81 -52.54
N TYR A 294 25.80 -16.02 -51.35
CA TYR A 294 27.07 -16.74 -51.20
C TYR A 294 26.98 -18.18 -51.68
N LEU A 295 25.88 -18.90 -51.38
CA LEU A 295 25.66 -20.26 -51.85
C LEU A 295 25.50 -20.32 -53.38
N LEU A 296 24.85 -19.34 -54.00
CA LEU A 296 24.80 -19.20 -55.45
C LEU A 296 26.18 -19.01 -56.05
N ILE A 297 26.98 -18.07 -55.53
CA ILE A 297 28.37 -17.84 -56.00
C ILE A 297 29.20 -19.12 -55.83
N LEU A 298 29.10 -19.77 -54.67
CA LEU A 298 29.79 -21.02 -54.39
C LEU A 298 29.40 -22.07 -55.42
N SER A 299 28.10 -22.30 -55.66
CA SER A 299 27.63 -23.29 -56.64
C SER A 299 28.17 -23.04 -58.05
N VAL A 300 28.25 -21.77 -58.48
CA VAL A 300 28.82 -21.40 -59.78
C VAL A 300 30.31 -21.74 -59.83
N LEU A 301 31.06 -21.42 -58.78
CA LEU A 301 32.48 -21.78 -58.68
C LEU A 301 32.67 -23.29 -58.67
N THR A 302 31.83 -24.05 -57.96
CA THR A 302 31.91 -25.52 -57.94
C THR A 302 31.67 -26.09 -59.34
N ILE A 303 30.71 -25.56 -60.10
CA ILE A 303 30.45 -25.98 -61.48
C ILE A 303 31.63 -25.68 -62.40
N ILE A 304 32.27 -24.51 -62.25
CA ILE A 304 33.45 -24.14 -63.05
C ILE A 304 34.61 -25.10 -62.74
N LEU A 305 34.93 -25.29 -61.45
CA LEU A 305 35.98 -26.19 -61.01
C LEU A 305 35.72 -27.64 -61.44
N TRP A 306 34.47 -28.09 -61.38
CA TRP A 306 34.08 -29.42 -61.85
C TRP A 306 34.31 -29.59 -63.35
N LYS A 307 33.94 -28.60 -64.16
CA LYS A 307 34.18 -28.62 -65.61
C LYS A 307 35.67 -28.62 -65.96
N ASP A 308 36.48 -27.86 -65.21
CA ASP A 308 37.93 -27.84 -65.40
C ASP A 308 38.56 -29.18 -64.98
N PHE A 309 38.02 -29.82 -63.94
CA PHE A 309 38.44 -31.16 -63.51
C PHE A 309 38.07 -32.23 -64.55
N GLU A 310 36.83 -32.23 -65.08
CA GLU A 310 36.42 -33.13 -66.17
C GLU A 310 37.28 -32.96 -67.43
N ARG A 311 37.67 -31.73 -67.78
CA ARG A 311 38.60 -31.48 -68.88
C ARG A 311 39.99 -32.05 -68.62
N TRP A 312 40.48 -31.91 -67.40
CA TRP A 312 41.79 -32.44 -67.03
C TRP A 312 41.82 -33.98 -67.01
N ASP A 313 40.73 -34.61 -66.59
CA ASP A 313 40.54 -36.07 -66.67
C ASP A 313 40.48 -36.55 -68.13
N GLY A 314 39.76 -35.82 -69.00
CA GLY A 314 39.74 -36.07 -70.44
C GLY A 314 41.10 -35.86 -71.12
N ASP A 315 41.86 -34.85 -70.72
CA ASP A 315 43.22 -34.61 -71.22
C ASP A 315 44.21 -35.71 -70.75
N LEU A 316 44.00 -36.27 -69.55
CA LEU A 316 44.75 -37.43 -69.04
C LEU A 316 44.44 -38.70 -69.85
N ASP A 317 43.16 -38.95 -70.14
CA ASP A 317 42.74 -40.06 -71.00
C ASP A 317 43.26 -39.92 -72.44
N ASP A 318 43.28 -38.70 -73.00
CA ASP A 318 43.86 -38.43 -74.33
C ASP A 318 45.40 -38.59 -74.35
N THR A 319 46.10 -38.37 -73.23
CA THR A 319 47.51 -38.74 -73.12
C THR A 319 47.76 -40.25 -72.98
N GLY A 320 46.76 -41.03 -72.57
CA GLY A 320 46.81 -42.50 -72.54
C GLY A 320 46.72 -43.15 -73.92
N LEU A 321 46.13 -42.48 -74.91
CA LEU A 321 46.11 -42.94 -76.32
C LEU A 321 47.49 -42.91 -76.99
N GLY A 322 48.49 -42.29 -76.36
CA GLY A 322 49.89 -42.39 -76.77
C GLY A 322 50.54 -43.76 -76.49
N GLU A 323 49.98 -44.57 -75.58
CA GLU A 323 50.50 -45.90 -75.26
C GLU A 323 49.94 -47.01 -76.16
N GLU A 324 48.83 -46.78 -76.88
CA GLU A 324 48.28 -47.77 -77.83
C GLU A 324 48.98 -47.81 -79.20
N LEU A 325 49.92 -46.89 -79.48
CA LEU A 325 50.71 -46.84 -80.73
C LEU A 325 52.13 -47.44 -80.62
N ILE A 326 52.51 -48.00 -79.46
CA ILE A 326 53.79 -48.72 -79.26
C ILE A 326 53.54 -50.16 -78.75
N GLY A 327 52.50 -50.82 -79.26
CA GLY A 327 52.22 -52.25 -79.08
C GLY A 327 52.40 -53.04 -80.37
#